data_AF-A0A8J3L8E1-F1
#
_entry.id   AF-A0A8J3L8E1-F1
#
_cell.length_a   1.000
_cell.length_b   1.000
_cell.length_c   1.000
_cell.angle_alpha   90.00
_cell.angle_beta   90.00
_cell.angle_gamma   90.00
#
_symmetry.space_group_name_H-M   'P 1'
#
loop_
_entity.id
_entity.type
_entity.pdbx_description
1 polymer ?
#
loop_
_entity_poly.entity_id
_entity_poly.type
_entity_poly.pdbx_seq_one_letter_code
_entity_poly.pdbx_strand_id
1 'polypeptide(L)'
;MNGVTIDPPAPEAAPQPQPTPPARRHLWTALVIGWALLLVVLAVWSARNDPPSLRDQTTAASAKATIDEVVGQVTAQAPAGATIQDKGYAEKGCSLSAARDGVSLVRTLIVSGPVGGESAMIEALAAALPDAVTRPADGPKEGFYYDAGNYVAARGKVSGEGLVTVDLSSGCRVP
;
A
#
# COMPACT_ATOMS: atom_id res chain seq x y z
N MET A 1 48.67 -84.20 43.09
CA MET A 1 48.05 -83.93 41.79
C MET A 1 46.65 -83.39 42.08
N ASN A 2 46.47 -82.07 42.09
CA ASN A 2 45.15 -81.46 42.27
C ASN A 2 44.72 -80.89 40.92
N GLY A 3 43.62 -81.42 40.38
CA GLY A 3 43.05 -81.00 39.10
C GLY A 3 42.46 -79.60 39.19
N VAL A 4 42.79 -78.76 38.19
CA VAL A 4 42.15 -77.47 37.99
C VAL A 4 40.90 -77.71 37.14
N THR A 5 39.73 -77.43 37.70
CA THR A 5 38.46 -77.39 36.96
C THR A 5 38.29 -75.97 36.42
N ILE A 6 38.13 -75.83 35.10
CA ILE A 6 37.82 -74.54 34.45
C ILE A 6 36.30 -74.52 34.19
N ASP A 7 35.61 -73.54 34.79
CA ASP A 7 34.19 -73.30 34.51
C ASP A 7 33.99 -72.70 33.10
N PRO A 8 32.89 -73.04 32.39
CA PRO A 8 32.59 -72.48 31.09
C PRO A 8 32.25 -70.98 31.20
N PRO A 9 32.62 -70.16 30.19
CA PRO A 9 32.29 -68.74 30.20
C PRO A 9 30.77 -68.51 30.14
N ALA A 10 30.31 -67.49 30.87
CA ALA A 10 28.90 -67.09 30.91
C ALA A 10 28.38 -66.74 29.50
N PRO A 11 27.11 -67.05 29.18
CA PRO A 11 26.55 -66.77 27.85
C PRO A 11 26.53 -65.27 27.57
N GLU A 12 26.91 -64.92 26.34
CA GLU A 12 26.99 -63.54 25.87
C GLU A 12 25.63 -62.84 25.97
N ALA A 13 25.62 -61.67 26.60
CA ALA A 13 24.39 -60.92 26.86
C ALA A 13 23.70 -60.57 25.54
N ALA A 14 22.40 -60.85 25.45
CA ALA A 14 21.62 -60.56 24.25
C ALA A 14 21.68 -59.06 23.87
N PRO A 15 21.71 -58.72 22.57
CA PRO A 15 21.73 -57.34 22.10
C PRO A 15 20.57 -56.55 22.70
N GLN A 16 20.87 -55.45 23.38
CA GLN A 16 19.86 -54.56 23.95
C GLN A 16 19.11 -53.84 22.81
N PRO A 17 17.77 -53.73 22.87
CA PRO A 17 17.01 -52.96 21.90
C PRO A 17 17.47 -51.50 21.91
N GLN A 18 17.85 -50.96 20.74
CA GLN A 18 18.15 -49.53 20.62
C GLN A 18 16.86 -48.71 20.77
N PRO A 19 16.86 -47.62 21.55
CA PRO A 19 15.68 -46.78 21.70
C PRO A 19 15.38 -46.09 20.36
N THR A 20 14.22 -46.40 19.77
CA THR A 20 13.69 -45.65 18.62
C THR A 20 13.45 -44.20 19.03
N PRO A 21 13.94 -43.20 18.27
CA PRO A 21 13.72 -41.80 18.62
C PRO A 21 12.21 -41.50 18.69
N PRO A 22 11.74 -40.78 19.71
CA PRO A 22 10.31 -40.58 19.90
C PRO A 22 9.76 -39.75 18.74
N ALA A 23 8.78 -40.29 18.01
CA ALA A 23 8.08 -39.63 16.90
C ALA A 23 7.57 -38.21 17.26
N ARG A 24 7.35 -37.96 18.55
CA ARG A 24 6.91 -36.67 19.12
C ARG A 24 7.91 -35.52 18.93
N ARG A 25 9.20 -35.80 18.64
CA ARG A 25 10.21 -34.76 18.37
C ARG A 25 9.94 -34.04 17.05
N HIS A 26 9.51 -34.76 16.03
CA HIS A 26 9.24 -34.18 14.70
C HIS A 26 7.93 -33.38 14.66
N LEU A 27 6.97 -33.70 15.54
CA LEU A 27 5.69 -33.01 15.61
C LEU A 27 5.84 -31.54 16.02
N TRP A 28 6.72 -31.26 17.00
CA TRP A 28 7.03 -29.89 17.42
C TRP A 28 7.70 -29.08 16.31
N THR A 29 8.65 -29.69 15.60
CA THR A 29 9.30 -29.04 14.46
C THR A 29 8.31 -28.72 13.34
N ALA A 30 7.43 -29.67 13.02
CA ALA A 30 6.38 -29.46 12.02
C ALA A 30 5.41 -28.34 12.43
N LEU A 31 5.02 -28.29 13.71
CA LEU A 31 4.16 -27.23 14.24
C LEU A 31 4.83 -25.85 14.15
N VAL A 32 6.10 -25.75 14.55
CA VAL A 32 6.86 -24.49 14.46
C VAL A 32 7.02 -24.04 13.00
N ILE A 33 7.35 -24.96 12.09
CA ILE A 33 7.47 -24.64 10.66
C ILE A 33 6.12 -24.19 10.10
N GLY A 34 5.04 -24.93 10.40
CA GLY A 34 3.69 -24.58 9.96
C GLY A 34 3.27 -23.20 10.48
N TRP A 35 3.60 -22.88 11.73
CA TRP A 35 3.31 -21.57 12.29
C TRP A 35 4.18 -20.47 11.67
N ALA A 36 5.48 -20.70 11.48
CA ALA A 36 6.34 -19.74 10.79
C ALA A 36 5.82 -19.44 9.37
N LEU A 37 5.43 -20.47 8.61
CA LEU A 37 4.86 -20.31 7.28
C LEU A 37 3.54 -19.55 7.30
N LEU A 38 2.64 -19.86 8.24
CA LEU A 38 1.37 -19.14 8.38
C LEU A 38 1.60 -17.67 8.73
N LEU A 39 2.54 -17.34 9.62
CA LEU A 39 2.91 -15.95 9.92
C LEU A 39 3.47 -15.23 8.69
N VAL A 40 4.33 -15.88 7.91
CA VAL A 40 4.88 -15.31 6.66
C VAL A 40 3.76 -15.05 5.65
N VAL A 41 2.85 -16.01 5.47
CA VAL A 41 1.69 -15.85 4.56
C VAL A 41 0.81 -14.69 5.00
N LEU A 42 0.47 -14.62 6.30
CA LEU A 42 -0.34 -13.53 6.85
C LEU A 42 0.36 -12.17 6.71
N ALA A 43 1.66 -12.09 6.97
CA ALA A 43 2.43 -10.86 6.82
C ALA A 43 2.48 -10.39 5.37
N VAL A 44 2.67 -11.31 4.42
CA VAL A 44 2.67 -11.01 2.97
C VAL A 44 1.29 -10.59 2.49
N TRP A 45 0.23 -11.24 3.01
CA TRP A 45 -1.15 -10.88 2.68
C TRP A 45 -1.51 -9.50 3.24
N SER A 46 -1.21 -9.25 4.52
CA SER A 46 -1.42 -7.97 5.19
C SER A 46 -0.68 -6.85 4.46
N ALA A 47 0.61 -7.02 4.14
CA ALA A 47 1.41 -6.04 3.42
C ALA A 47 0.87 -5.69 2.02
N ARG A 48 0.02 -6.54 1.42
CA ARG A 48 -0.59 -6.30 0.10
C ARG A 48 -2.01 -5.76 0.16
N ASN A 49 -2.76 -6.05 1.21
CA ASN A 49 -4.20 -5.77 1.26
C ASN A 49 -4.58 -4.75 2.33
N ASP A 50 -3.77 -4.58 3.38
CA ASP A 50 -4.07 -3.64 4.44
C ASP A 50 -3.60 -2.22 4.05
N PRO A 51 -4.45 -1.20 4.24
CA PRO A 51 -4.06 0.17 3.98
C PRO A 51 -2.94 0.61 4.94
N PRO A 52 -2.02 1.47 4.49
CA PRO A 52 -0.91 1.93 5.31
C PRO A 52 -1.40 2.71 6.51
N SER A 53 -0.90 2.35 7.69
CA SER A 53 -1.25 3.01 8.96
C SER A 53 -0.50 4.32 9.19
N LEU A 54 0.64 4.53 8.50
CA LEU A 54 1.46 5.74 8.53
C LEU A 54 1.97 6.13 7.14
N ARG A 55 2.09 7.43 6.89
CA ARG A 55 2.67 7.99 5.64
C ARG A 55 4.10 7.48 5.41
N ASP A 56 4.87 7.35 6.48
CA ASP A 56 6.28 6.89 6.44
C ASP A 56 6.43 5.40 6.06
N GLN A 57 5.35 4.62 6.05
CA GLN A 57 5.36 3.21 5.61
C GLN A 57 5.14 3.06 4.10
N THR A 58 5.04 4.17 3.37
CA THR A 58 4.73 4.17 1.93
C THR A 58 5.71 5.02 1.15
N THR A 59 6.23 4.48 0.07
CA THR A 59 7.25 5.12 -0.75
C THR A 59 6.62 6.12 -1.74
N ALA A 60 7.44 7.00 -2.31
CA ALA A 60 7.03 7.83 -3.44
C ALA A 60 6.50 6.95 -4.61
N ALA A 61 7.12 5.79 -4.85
CA ALA A 61 6.69 4.85 -5.88
C ALA A 61 5.29 4.27 -5.64
N SER A 62 4.92 3.92 -4.40
CA SER A 62 3.56 3.43 -4.10
C SER A 62 2.51 4.53 -4.25
N ALA A 63 2.85 5.78 -3.89
CA ALA A 63 1.95 6.91 -4.12
C ALA A 63 1.73 7.19 -5.61
N LYS A 64 2.75 6.95 -6.44
CA LYS A 64 2.65 7.12 -7.90
C LYS A 64 1.56 6.24 -8.51
N ALA A 65 1.52 4.97 -8.14
CA ALA A 65 0.50 4.02 -8.63
C ALA A 65 -0.93 4.47 -8.29
N THR A 66 -1.16 4.94 -7.06
CA THR A 66 -2.47 5.50 -6.67
C THR A 66 -2.78 6.79 -7.44
N ILE A 67 -1.79 7.68 -7.64
CA ILE A 67 -1.98 8.87 -8.48
C ILE A 67 -2.37 8.47 -9.92
N ASP A 68 -1.70 7.48 -10.50
CA ASP A 68 -1.99 6.98 -11.86
C ASP A 68 -3.42 6.41 -11.95
N GLU A 69 -3.90 5.69 -10.93
CA GLU A 69 -5.26 5.18 -10.87
C GLU A 69 -6.30 6.30 -10.85
N VAL A 70 -6.12 7.30 -9.99
CA VAL A 70 -7.03 8.46 -9.92
C VAL A 70 -7.02 9.25 -11.23
N VAL A 71 -5.85 9.42 -11.86
CA VAL A 71 -5.76 10.04 -13.19
C VAL A 71 -6.55 9.22 -14.21
N GLY A 72 -6.47 7.89 -14.16
CA GLY A 72 -7.28 6.99 -14.99
C GLY A 72 -8.78 7.19 -14.80
N GLN A 73 -9.25 7.27 -13.54
CA GLN A 73 -10.66 7.50 -13.23
C GLN A 73 -11.15 8.87 -13.74
N VAL A 74 -10.39 9.93 -13.48
CA VAL A 74 -10.71 11.30 -13.93
C VAL A 74 -10.72 11.40 -15.46
N THR A 75 -9.76 10.79 -16.13
CA THR A 75 -9.67 10.84 -17.60
C THR A 75 -10.72 9.98 -18.29
N ALA A 76 -11.07 8.83 -17.72
CA ALA A 76 -12.12 7.95 -18.26
C ALA A 76 -13.53 8.57 -18.16
N GLN A 77 -13.76 9.42 -17.17
CA GLN A 77 -15.06 10.06 -16.91
C GLN A 77 -15.05 11.57 -17.18
N ALA A 78 -14.15 12.02 -18.07
CA ALA A 78 -14.10 13.42 -18.47
C ALA A 78 -15.47 13.87 -19.02
N PRO A 79 -15.99 15.04 -18.60
CA PRO A 79 -17.26 15.54 -19.11
C PRO A 79 -17.25 15.70 -20.63
N ALA A 80 -18.40 15.49 -21.28
CA ALA A 80 -18.51 15.64 -22.73
C ALA A 80 -18.10 17.06 -23.17
N GLY A 81 -17.18 17.15 -24.14
CA GLY A 81 -16.63 18.43 -24.61
C GLY A 81 -15.50 19.00 -23.75
N ALA A 82 -15.12 18.32 -22.66
CA ALA A 82 -13.93 18.69 -21.89
C ALA A 82 -12.64 18.17 -22.54
N THR A 83 -11.58 18.95 -22.46
CA THR A 83 -10.22 18.56 -22.84
C THR A 83 -9.34 18.50 -21.60
N ILE A 84 -8.56 17.42 -21.43
CA ILE A 84 -7.65 17.27 -20.31
C ILE A 84 -6.21 17.47 -20.78
N GLN A 85 -5.51 18.40 -20.13
CA GLN A 85 -4.07 18.58 -20.25
C GLN A 85 -3.39 18.07 -18.98
N ASP A 86 -2.66 16.97 -19.11
CA ASP A 86 -1.82 16.43 -18.04
C ASP A 86 -0.45 17.10 -18.03
N LYS A 87 -0.06 17.69 -16.90
CA LYS A 87 1.25 18.34 -16.72
C LYS A 87 2.36 17.37 -16.32
N GLY A 88 2.03 16.10 -16.11
CA GLY A 88 2.96 15.08 -15.65
C GLY A 88 3.30 15.23 -14.17
N TYR A 89 4.30 14.46 -13.74
CA TYR A 89 4.78 14.47 -12.36
C TYR A 89 5.74 15.62 -12.10
N ALA A 90 5.59 16.23 -10.94
CA ALA A 90 6.54 17.16 -10.36
C ALA A 90 6.87 16.73 -8.93
N GLU A 91 8.14 16.86 -8.57
CA GLU A 91 8.61 16.67 -7.20
C GLU A 91 8.67 18.03 -6.50
N LYS A 92 8.11 18.09 -5.30
CA LYS A 92 8.18 19.25 -4.44
C LYS A 92 8.88 18.87 -3.15
N GLY A 93 10.03 19.49 -2.89
CA GLY A 93 10.73 19.37 -1.62
C GLY A 93 9.85 19.82 -0.45
N CYS A 94 9.92 19.09 0.65
CA CYS A 94 9.17 19.36 1.88
C CYS A 94 9.97 18.91 3.10
N SER A 95 9.57 19.35 4.29
CA SER A 95 10.19 18.94 5.55
C SER A 95 9.27 17.90 6.23
N LEU A 96 9.80 16.70 6.47
CA LEU A 96 9.13 15.67 7.27
C LEU A 96 9.25 15.99 8.77
N SER A 97 10.43 16.47 9.17
CA SER A 97 10.72 16.95 10.52
C SER A 97 11.82 18.00 10.48
N ALA A 98 12.07 18.65 11.62
CA ALA A 98 13.13 19.66 11.76
C ALA A 98 14.53 19.17 11.33
N ALA A 99 14.77 17.86 11.30
CA ALA A 99 16.05 17.26 10.92
C ALA A 99 15.98 16.37 9.67
N ARG A 100 14.80 16.23 9.03
CA ARG A 100 14.61 15.33 7.88
C ARG A 100 13.83 16.01 6.76
N ASP A 101 14.49 16.10 5.62
CA ASP A 101 13.85 16.47 4.36
C ASP A 101 13.04 15.31 3.79
N GLY A 102 12.09 15.66 2.95
CA GLY A 102 11.25 14.73 2.21
C GLY A 102 10.88 15.29 0.84
N VAL A 103 10.15 14.47 0.09
CA VAL A 103 9.60 14.81 -1.22
C VAL A 103 8.09 14.58 -1.24
N SER A 104 7.38 15.46 -1.91
CA SER A 104 5.99 15.24 -2.32
C SER A 104 5.95 15.07 -3.83
N LEU A 105 5.40 13.96 -4.29
CA LEU A 105 4.99 13.83 -5.69
C LEU A 105 3.68 14.58 -5.89
N VAL A 106 3.64 15.38 -6.94
CA VAL A 106 2.48 16.15 -7.38
C VAL A 106 2.24 15.84 -8.85
N ARG A 107 0.97 15.70 -9.24
CA ARG A 107 0.56 15.66 -10.65
C ARG A 107 -0.66 16.54 -10.81
N THR A 108 -0.64 17.36 -11.85
CA THR A 108 -1.70 18.34 -12.08
C THR A 108 -2.35 18.08 -13.43
N LEU A 109 -3.67 17.97 -13.41
CA LEU A 109 -4.50 17.92 -14.60
C LEU A 109 -5.21 19.27 -14.76
N ILE A 110 -5.22 19.82 -15.97
CA ILE A 110 -6.02 20.98 -16.32
C ILE A 110 -7.15 20.50 -17.22
N VAL A 111 -8.38 20.63 -16.74
CA VAL A 111 -9.60 20.28 -17.46
C VAL A 111 -10.20 21.56 -18.01
N SER A 112 -10.33 21.63 -19.34
CA SER A 112 -10.87 22.78 -20.06
C SER A 112 -12.23 22.42 -20.65
N GLY A 113 -13.20 23.34 -20.59
CA GLY A 113 -14.53 23.15 -21.16
C GLY A 113 -15.24 24.47 -21.40
N PRO A 114 -16.57 24.47 -21.61
CA PRO A 114 -17.33 25.68 -21.87
C PRO A 114 -17.31 26.63 -20.66
N VAL A 115 -17.16 27.93 -20.93
CA VAL A 115 -17.23 28.99 -19.92
C VAL A 115 -18.61 29.00 -19.27
N GLY A 116 -18.67 29.14 -17.94
CA GLY A 116 -19.90 29.06 -17.16
C GLY A 116 -20.35 27.64 -16.81
N GLY A 117 -19.62 26.61 -17.30
CA GLY A 117 -19.87 25.19 -16.98
C GLY A 117 -18.95 24.63 -15.89
N GLU A 118 -18.20 25.48 -15.19
CA GLU A 118 -17.14 25.05 -14.25
C GLU A 118 -17.73 24.32 -13.03
N SER A 119 -18.89 24.75 -12.53
CA SER A 119 -19.62 24.08 -11.44
C SER A 119 -20.02 22.66 -11.81
N ALA A 120 -20.72 22.51 -12.94
CA ALA A 120 -21.11 21.21 -13.46
C ALA A 120 -19.89 20.31 -13.74
N MET A 121 -18.78 20.90 -14.16
CA MET A 121 -17.51 20.18 -14.35
C MET A 121 -16.93 19.70 -13.01
N ILE A 122 -16.95 20.51 -11.96
CA ILE A 122 -16.52 20.11 -10.62
C ILE A 122 -17.38 18.95 -10.10
N GLU A 123 -18.70 19.05 -10.23
CA GLU A 123 -19.62 17.98 -9.82
C GLU A 123 -19.38 16.69 -10.60
N ALA A 124 -19.21 16.76 -11.92
CA ALA A 124 -18.95 15.59 -12.75
C ALA A 124 -17.60 14.93 -12.43
N LEU A 125 -16.54 15.72 -12.22
CA LEU A 125 -15.23 15.21 -11.83
C LEU A 125 -15.25 14.61 -10.42
N ALA A 126 -16.00 15.20 -9.49
CA ALA A 126 -16.20 14.64 -8.16
C ALA A 126 -16.99 13.32 -8.23
N ALA A 127 -18.05 13.26 -9.04
CA ALA A 127 -18.86 12.05 -9.21
C ALA A 127 -18.08 10.87 -9.83
N ALA A 128 -16.99 11.15 -10.56
CA ALA A 128 -16.10 10.13 -11.08
C ALA A 128 -15.26 9.43 -10.00
N LEU A 129 -15.16 10.03 -8.81
CA LEU A 129 -14.32 9.57 -7.71
C LEU A 129 -15.22 9.10 -6.56
N PRO A 130 -15.02 7.88 -6.04
CA PRO A 130 -15.84 7.38 -4.93
C PRO A 130 -15.61 8.27 -3.71
N ASP A 131 -16.66 8.61 -2.97
CA ASP A 131 -16.57 9.38 -1.72
C ASP A 131 -15.94 10.79 -1.83
N ALA A 132 -15.82 11.34 -3.04
CA ALA A 132 -15.39 12.72 -3.21
C ALA A 132 -16.42 13.68 -2.57
N VAL A 133 -15.89 14.66 -1.84
CA VAL A 133 -16.71 15.66 -1.15
C VAL A 133 -16.61 16.96 -1.94
N THR A 134 -17.74 17.39 -2.52
CA THR A 134 -17.86 18.73 -3.09
C THR A 134 -17.98 19.75 -1.97
N ARG A 135 -17.36 20.92 -2.17
CA ARG A 135 -17.52 22.05 -1.24
C ARG A 135 -18.51 23.03 -1.85
N PRO A 136 -19.67 23.28 -1.21
CA PRO A 136 -20.66 24.21 -1.73
C PRO A 136 -20.07 25.62 -1.85
N ALA A 137 -20.48 26.33 -2.89
CA ALA A 137 -20.01 27.66 -3.22
C ALA A 137 -20.78 28.72 -2.42
N ASP A 138 -20.27 29.11 -1.26
CA ASP A 138 -20.61 30.39 -0.61
C ASP A 138 -19.30 31.19 -0.42
N GLY A 139 -18.76 31.72 -1.53
CA GLY A 139 -17.47 32.43 -1.59
C GLY A 139 -16.55 31.93 -2.71
N PRO A 140 -15.30 32.44 -2.86
CA PRO A 140 -14.54 32.24 -4.07
C PRO A 140 -14.10 30.79 -4.23
N LYS A 141 -14.65 30.20 -5.30
CA LYS A 141 -14.29 28.97 -6.02
C LYS A 141 -14.83 27.68 -5.44
N GLU A 142 -15.76 27.11 -6.19
CA GLU A 142 -16.23 25.74 -6.07
C GLU A 142 -15.10 24.75 -6.30
N GLY A 143 -15.18 23.60 -5.63
CA GLY A 143 -14.14 22.58 -5.68
C GLY A 143 -14.58 21.27 -5.06
N PHE A 144 -13.72 20.27 -5.19
CA PHE A 144 -13.90 18.99 -4.53
C PHE A 144 -12.61 18.52 -3.86
N TYR A 145 -12.77 17.66 -2.86
CA TYR A 145 -11.69 16.93 -2.22
C TYR A 145 -11.98 15.43 -2.28
N TYR A 146 -10.97 14.64 -2.62
CA TYR A 146 -11.02 13.19 -2.60
C TYR A 146 -9.77 12.63 -1.92
N ASP A 147 -9.97 11.74 -0.95
CA ASP A 147 -8.91 10.94 -0.34
C ASP A 147 -8.84 9.60 -1.09
N ALA A 148 -7.82 9.44 -1.93
CA ALA A 148 -7.63 8.25 -2.74
C ALA A 148 -7.04 7.07 -1.95
N GLY A 149 -6.94 7.19 -0.63
CA GLY A 149 -6.18 6.27 0.18
C GLY A 149 -4.68 6.42 -0.08
N ASN A 150 -3.88 5.60 0.62
CA ASN A 150 -2.43 5.71 0.61
C ASN A 150 -1.92 7.14 0.89
N TYR A 151 -2.70 7.98 1.57
CA TYR A 151 -2.46 9.41 1.77
C TYR A 151 -2.24 10.24 0.50
N VAL A 152 -2.84 9.82 -0.61
CA VAL A 152 -2.92 10.60 -1.85
C VAL A 152 -4.21 11.40 -1.81
N ALA A 153 -4.08 12.72 -1.93
CA ALA A 153 -5.23 13.62 -2.01
C ALA A 153 -5.38 14.15 -3.44
N ALA A 154 -6.61 14.13 -3.96
CA ALA A 154 -6.99 14.82 -5.18
C ALA A 154 -7.88 16.03 -4.84
N ARG A 155 -7.56 17.19 -5.43
CA ARG A 155 -8.28 18.44 -5.18
C ARG A 155 -8.64 19.11 -6.48
N GLY A 156 -9.93 19.20 -6.77
CA GLY A 156 -10.45 20.00 -7.88
C GLY A 156 -10.75 21.41 -7.43
N LYS A 157 -10.42 22.40 -8.28
CA LYS A 157 -10.80 23.80 -8.07
C LYS A 157 -10.99 24.50 -9.41
N VAL A 158 -11.92 25.44 -9.45
CA VAL A 158 -12.00 26.39 -10.57
C VAL A 158 -10.71 27.23 -10.60
N SER A 159 -10.09 27.34 -11.75
CA SER A 159 -8.79 28.02 -11.93
C SER A 159 -8.88 29.26 -12.83
N GLY A 160 -9.85 29.27 -13.74
CA GLY A 160 -10.20 30.39 -14.60
C GLY A 160 -11.51 30.08 -15.35
N GLU A 161 -11.91 30.97 -16.26
CA GLU A 161 -13.06 30.75 -17.13
C GLU A 161 -12.86 29.48 -17.97
N GLY A 162 -13.84 28.57 -17.89
CA GLY A 162 -13.81 27.26 -18.54
C GLY A 162 -12.72 26.31 -18.04
N LEU A 163 -12.02 26.63 -16.94
CA LEU A 163 -10.84 25.88 -16.49
C LEU A 163 -10.97 25.38 -15.06
N VAL A 164 -10.92 24.05 -14.91
CA VAL A 164 -10.78 23.36 -13.62
C VAL A 164 -9.39 22.75 -13.51
N THR A 165 -8.70 23.00 -12.40
CA THR A 165 -7.44 22.33 -12.08
C THR A 165 -7.71 21.21 -11.09
N VAL A 166 -7.21 20.02 -11.37
CA VAL A 166 -7.19 18.88 -10.44
C VAL A 166 -5.75 18.62 -10.02
N ASP A 167 -5.45 18.90 -8.75
CA ASP A 167 -4.15 18.69 -8.14
C ASP A 167 -4.15 17.37 -7.35
N LEU A 168 -3.29 16.42 -7.74
CA LEU A 168 -3.03 15.20 -7.00
C LEU A 168 -1.71 15.34 -6.23
N SER A 169 -1.70 15.00 -4.94
CA SER A 169 -0.50 15.10 -4.10
C SER A 169 -0.38 13.90 -3.18
N SER A 170 0.82 13.32 -3.12
CA SER A 170 1.18 12.27 -2.17
C SER A 170 1.34 12.76 -0.73
N GLY A 171 1.36 14.08 -0.50
CA GLY A 171 1.92 14.65 0.73
C GLY A 171 3.44 14.43 0.85
N CYS A 172 4.02 14.91 1.96
CA CYS A 172 5.45 14.80 2.21
C CYS A 172 5.86 13.39 2.65
N ARG A 173 6.93 12.84 2.06
CA ARG A 173 7.41 11.46 2.25
C ARG A 173 8.92 11.35 2.16
N VAL A 174 9.45 10.19 2.54
CA VAL A 174 10.86 9.84 2.27
C VAL A 174 11.05 9.76 0.74
N PRO A 175 12.14 10.34 0.19
CA PRO A 175 12.48 10.27 -1.23
C PRO A 175 12.50 8.84 -1.80
#